data_AF-V8NJE3-F1
#
_entry.id   AF-V8NJE3-F1
#
_cell.length_a   1.000
_cell.length_b   1.000
_cell.length_c   1.000
_cell.angle_alpha   90.00
_cell.angle_beta   90.00
_cell.angle_gamma   90.00
#
_symmetry.space_group_name_H-M   'P 1'
#
loop_
_entity.id
_entity.type
_entity.pdbx_description
1 polymer ?
#
loop_
_entity_poly.entity_id
_entity_poly.type
_entity_poly.pdbx_seq_one_letter_code
_entity_poly.pdbx_strand_id
1 'polypeptide(L)' 'MLPFIFIQHFEQQGAKSFSFLSLCKNQNKKEVAENFYSLLVLQKQRVIEVAQSAPYADIIVTAGAKFHTL' A
#
# COMPACT_ATOMS: atom_id res chain seq x y z
N MET A 1 7.54 -12.21 -0.62
CA MET A 1 6.79 -12.07 -1.89
C MET A 1 5.82 -10.89 -1.86
N LEU A 2 5.02 -10.69 -0.80
CA LEU A 2 4.05 -9.58 -0.66
C LEU A 2 4.60 -8.12 -0.59
N PRO A 3 5.75 -7.79 0.05
CA PRO A 3 6.22 -6.39 0.12
C PRO A 3 6.69 -5.82 -1.24
N PHE A 4 6.98 -6.69 -2.23
CA PHE A 4 7.50 -6.28 -3.53
C PHE A 4 6.46 -5.55 -4.38
N ILE A 5 5.18 -5.92 -4.29
CA ILE A 5 4.13 -5.32 -5.13
C ILE A 5 3.98 -3.82 -4.84
N PHE A 6 4.08 -3.44 -3.56
CA PHE A 6 3.97 -2.04 -3.14
C PHE A 6 5.15 -1.20 -3.63
N ILE A 7 6.38 -1.70 -3.47
CA ILE A 7 7.59 -1.00 -3.90
C ILE A 7 7.61 -0.90 -5.43
N GLN A 8 7.29 -1.97 -6.15
CA GLN A 8 7.21 -1.95 -7.61
C GLN A 8 6.15 -0.96 -8.10
N HIS A 9 4.99 -0.86 -7.43
CA HIS A 9 3.96 0.12 -7.80
C HIS A 9 4.43 1.56 -7.64
N PHE A 10 5.18 1.86 -6.57
CA PHE A 10 5.80 3.18 -6.37
C PHE A 10 6.82 3.51 -7.48
N GLU A 11 7.71 2.56 -7.79
CA GLU A 11 8.76 2.74 -8.81
C GLU A 11 8.17 2.85 -10.22
N GLN A 12 7.15 2.06 -10.57
CA GLN A 12 6.54 2.07 -11.90
C GLN A 12 5.69 3.30 -12.17
N GLN A 13 5.04 3.88 -11.15
CA GLN A 13 4.18 5.04 -11.34
C GLN A 13 4.92 6.37 -11.16
N GLY A 14 6.17 6.36 -10.67
CA GLY A 14 6.88 7.58 -10.26
C GLY A 14 6.09 8.42 -9.25
N ALA A 15 5.08 7.82 -8.63
CA ALA A 15 4.02 8.51 -7.92
C ALA A 15 4.37 8.57 -6.43
N LYS A 16 4.26 9.75 -5.84
CA LYS A 16 4.45 9.94 -4.39
C LYS A 16 3.40 9.22 -3.54
N SER A 17 2.31 8.76 -4.18
CA SER A 17 1.21 8.05 -3.55
C SER A 17 0.46 7.16 -4.54
N PHE A 18 -0.24 6.14 -4.05
CA PHE A 18 -1.19 5.36 -4.85
C PHE A 18 -2.48 5.02 -4.08
N SER A 19 -3.54 4.69 -4.83
CA SER A 19 -4.84 4.25 -4.32
C SER A 19 -4.85 2.74 -4.04
N PHE A 20 -5.19 2.35 -2.81
CA PHE A 20 -5.30 0.93 -2.45
C PHE A 20 -6.47 0.24 -3.16
N LEU A 21 -7.60 0.93 -3.36
CA LEU A 21 -8.71 0.41 -4.18
C LEU A 21 -8.28 0.11 -5.61
N SER A 22 -7.45 0.97 -6.20
CA SER A 22 -6.94 0.77 -7.56
C SER A 22 -5.98 -0.43 -7.63
N LEU A 23 -5.15 -0.62 -6.60
CA LEU A 23 -4.26 -1.79 -6.48
C LEU A 23 -5.06 -3.09 -6.38
N CYS A 24 -6.17 -3.08 -5.64
CA CYS A 24 -7.02 -4.24 -5.42
C CYS A 24 -8.02 -4.53 -6.55
N LYS A 25 -7.98 -3.75 -7.64
CA LYS A 25 -8.87 -3.95 -8.78
C LYS A 25 -8.64 -5.34 -9.39
N ASN A 26 -9.73 -6.09 -9.59
CA ASN A 26 -9.74 -7.45 -10.14
C ASN A 26 -9.12 -8.55 -9.25
N GLN A 27 -8.84 -8.25 -7.97
CA GLN A 27 -8.40 -9.26 -7.00
C GLN A 27 -9.59 -9.91 -6.29
N ASN A 28 -9.43 -11.16 -5.88
CA ASN A 28 -10.43 -11.84 -5.05
C ASN A 28 -10.31 -11.42 -3.57
N LYS A 29 -11.33 -11.75 -2.76
CA LYS A 29 -11.39 -11.36 -1.34
C LYS A 29 -10.16 -11.82 -0.53
N LYS A 30 -9.60 -12.99 -0.84
CA LYS A 30 -8.42 -13.52 -0.14
C LYS A 30 -7.19 -12.67 -0.44
N GLU A 31 -6.94 -12.39 -1.72
CA GLU A 31 -5.82 -11.55 -2.17
C GLU A 31 -5.91 -10.14 -1.57
N VAL A 32 -7.11 -9.54 -1.57
CA VAL A 32 -7.32 -8.21 -0.97
C VAL A 32 -7.01 -8.22 0.53
N ALA A 33 -7.43 -9.25 1.27
CA ALA A 33 -7.16 -9.37 2.70
C ALA A 33 -5.66 -9.54 3.00
N GLU A 34 -4.95 -10.32 2.18
CA GLU A 34 -3.49 -10.50 2.29
C GLU A 34 -2.75 -9.18 2.00
N ASN A 35 -3.19 -8.44 0.98
CA ASN A 35 -2.63 -7.12 0.64
C ASN A 35 -2.91 -6.09 1.75
N PHE A 36 -4.11 -6.10 2.32
CA PHE A 36 -4.46 -5.21 3.42
C PHE A 36 -3.61 -5.49 4.66
N TYR A 37 -3.44 -6.76 5.04
CA TYR A 37 -2.56 -7.12 6.14
C TYR A 37 -1.10 -6.71 5.89
N SER A 38 -0.62 -6.90 4.66
CA SER A 38 0.73 -6.47 4.26
C SER A 38 0.92 -4.95 4.38
N LEU A 39 -0.09 -4.17 3.98
CA LEU A 39 -0.11 -2.72 4.16
C LEU A 39 0.00 -2.32 5.64
N LEU A 40 -0.72 -3.00 6.55
CA LEU A 40 -0.62 -2.76 8.00
C LEU A 40 0.79 -3.07 8.55
N VAL A 41 1.43 -4.15 8.08
CA VAL A 41 2.79 -4.49 8.48
C VAL A 41 3.80 -3.43 8.02
N LEU A 42 3.71 -2.99 6.76
CA LEU A 42 4.60 -1.97 6.20
C LEU A 42 4.42 -0.61 6.90
N GLN A 43 3.19 -0.24 7.21
CA GLN A 43 2.89 0.97 7.98
C GLN A 43 3.49 0.88 9.39
N LYS A 44 3.31 -0.26 10.08
CA LYS A 44 3.91 -0.50 11.41
C LYS A 44 5.43 -0.36 11.38
N GLN A 45 6.06 -0.77 10.27
CA GLN A 45 7.50 -0.67 10.06
C GLN A 45 7.95 0.74 9.60
N ARG A 46 7.02 1.67 9.37
CA ARG A 46 7.27 3.03 8.83
C ARG A 46 7.87 3.04 7.43
N VAL A 47 7.62 1.98 6.67
CA VAL A 47 8.01 1.90 5.24
C VAL A 47 7.04 2.73 4.41
N ILE A 48 5.75 2.72 4.78
CA ILE A 48 4.70 3.50 4.12
C ILE A 48 3.89 4.28 5.15
N GLU A 49 3.24 5.34 4.71
CA GLU A 49 2.22 6.09 5.44
C GLU A 49 0.87 5.91 4.74
N VAL A 50 -0.23 5.92 5.49
CA VAL A 50 -1.58 5.71 4.95
C VAL A 50 -2.54 6.79 5.42
N ALA A 51 -3.45 7.20 4.55
CA ALA A 51 -4.50 8.17 4.84
C ALA A 51 -5.86 7.66 4.35
N GLN A 52 -6.87 7.79 5.20
CA GLN A 52 -8.27 7.49 4.88
C GLN A 52 -9.12 8.68 5.32
N SER A 53 -9.86 9.29 4.39
CA SER A 53 -10.58 10.54 4.64
C SER A 53 -11.90 10.38 5.40
N ALA A 54 -12.52 9.19 5.32
CA ALA A 54 -13.76 8.84 6.00
C ALA A 54 -13.84 7.31 6.18
N PRO A 55 -14.71 6.79 7.07
CA PRO A 55 -14.90 5.35 7.21
C PRO A 55 -15.21 4.69 5.88
N TYR A 56 -14.52 3.58 5.58
CA TYR A 56 -14.64 2.81 4.33
C TYR A 56 -14.29 3.57 3.04
N ALA A 57 -13.76 4.79 3.14
CA ALA A 57 -13.18 5.48 2.00
C ALA A 57 -11.90 4.77 1.53
N ASP A 58 -11.43 5.13 0.35
CA ASP A 58 -10.15 4.65 -0.18
C ASP A 58 -8.99 4.93 0.80
N ILE A 59 -7.98 4.07 0.74
CA ILE A 59 -6.75 4.21 1.49
C ILE A 59 -5.68 4.70 0.52
N ILE A 60 -5.22 5.92 0.74
CA ILE A 60 -4.11 6.49 -0.01
C ILE A 60 -2.82 6.13 0.70
N VAL A 61 -1.90 5.50 -0.03
CA VAL A 61 -0.62 5.05 0.49
C VAL A 61 0.48 5.96 -0.04
N THR A 62 1.40 6.39 0.82
CA THR A 62 2.56 7.25 0.51
C THR A 62 3.86 6.64 1.05
N ALA A 63 5.01 7.04 0.51
CA ALA A 63 6.31 6.57 0.99
C ALA A 63 6.60 7.09 2.41
N GLY A 64 7.00 6.20 3.32
CA GLY A 64 7.38 6.52 4.69
C GLY A 64 8.88 6.73 4.85
N ALA A 65 9.29 7.10 6.07
CA ALA A 65 10.69 7.43 6.37
C ALA A 65 11.68 6.29 6.11
N LYS A 66 11.23 5.03 6.16
CA LYS A 66 12.07 3.84 5.94
C LYS A 66 11.87 3.21 4.56
N PHE A 67 11.20 3.90 3.62
CA PHE A 67 10.86 3.35 2.32
C PHE A 67 12.08 2.82 1.54
N HIS A 68 13.21 3.54 1.57
CA HIS A 68 14.45 3.18 0.87
C HIS A 68 15.46 2.42 1.75
N THR A 69 15.11 2.06 2.98
CA THR A 69 16.01 1.40 3.95
C THR A 69 15.65 -0.06 4.18
N LEU A 70 14.81 -0.63 3.30
CA LEU A 70 14.51 -2.06 3.30
C LEU A 70 15.65 -2.89 2.73
#